data_AF-A0A4R2BGD3-F1
#
_entry.id   AF-A0A4R2BGD3-F1
#
_cell.length_a   1.000
_cell.length_b   1.000
_cell.length_c   1.000
_cell.angle_alpha   90.00
_cell.angle_beta   90.00
_cell.angle_gamma   90.00
#
_symmetry.space_group_name_H-M   'P 1'
#
loop_
_entity.id
_entity.type
_entity.pdbx_description
1 polymer ?
#
loop_
_entity_poly.entity_id
_entity_poly.type
_entity_poly.pdbx_seq_one_letter_code
_entity_poly.pdbx_strand_id
1 'polypeptide(L)'
;MDKTGPVQFIVFGSLLLLLLLLLLFGVMVSAAAISEGVFPLGCDLILLSVSVMAFCNAYLYPHFKENDKRSKRIRERGMFISYFFILGFMSLLMLGF
;
A
#
# COMPACT_ATOMS: atom_id res chain seq x y z
N MET A 1 -0.01 -25.31 21.34
CA MET A 1 0.93 -25.15 20.21
C MET A 1 0.17 -25.51 18.95
N ASP A 2 -0.27 -24.51 18.21
CA ASP A 2 -1.11 -24.68 17.02
C ASP A 2 -0.25 -25.14 15.83
N LYS A 3 -0.62 -26.26 15.21
CA LYS A 3 0.10 -26.84 14.06
C LYS A 3 -0.05 -26.01 12.76
N THR A 4 -0.78 -24.90 12.79
CA THR A 4 -0.97 -24.00 11.63
C THR A 4 0.13 -22.97 11.41
N GLY A 5 1.07 -22.80 12.37
CA GLY A 5 2.19 -21.86 12.27
C GLY A 5 2.99 -21.90 10.95
N PRO A 6 3.46 -23.07 10.46
CA PRO A 6 4.26 -23.12 9.24
C PRO A 6 3.46 -22.78 7.98
N VAL A 7 2.18 -23.17 7.91
CA VAL A 7 1.32 -22.87 6.75
C VAL A 7 1.04 -21.36 6.67
N GLN A 8 0.78 -20.71 7.80
CA GLN A 8 0.56 -19.26 7.83
C GLN A 8 1.80 -18.47 7.40
N PHE A 9 3.00 -18.95 7.72
CA PHE A 9 4.25 -18.32 7.32
C PHE A 9 4.50 -18.45 5.80
N ILE A 10 4.25 -19.64 5.24
CA ILE A 10 4.41 -19.90 3.79
C ILE A 10 3.41 -19.07 2.99
N VAL A 11 2.15 -19.02 3.41
CA VAL A 11 1.10 -18.25 2.72
C VAL A 11 1.38 -16.74 2.80
N PHE A 12 1.83 -16.23 3.94
CA PHE A 12 2.16 -14.82 4.08
C PHE A 12 3.40 -14.44 3.26
N GLY A 13 4.43 -15.29 3.29
CA GLY A 13 5.65 -15.10 2.49
C GLY A 13 5.38 -15.10 0.99
N SER A 14 4.57 -16.06 0.49
CA SER A 14 4.20 -16.12 -0.93
C SER A 14 3.36 -14.93 -1.37
N LEU A 15 2.45 -14.45 -0.51
CA LEU A 15 1.61 -13.28 -0.78
C LEU A 15 2.43 -11.98 -0.82
N LEU A 16 3.41 -11.83 0.08
CA LEU A 16 4.33 -10.68 0.08
C LEU A 16 5.25 -10.68 -1.15
N LEU A 17 5.75 -11.86 -1.56
CA LEU A 17 6.52 -12.01 -2.80
C LEU A 17 5.70 -11.60 -4.04
N LEU A 18 4.44 -12.03 -4.11
CA LEU A 18 3.55 -11.70 -5.21
C LEU A 18 3.24 -10.19 -5.27
N LEU A 19 3.04 -9.55 -4.13
CA LEU A 19 2.85 -8.10 -4.03
C LEU A 19 4.12 -7.31 -4.39
N LEU A 20 5.30 -7.83 -4.05
CA LEU A 20 6.57 -7.25 -4.50
C LEU A 20 6.71 -7.33 -6.02
N LEU A 21 6.34 -8.47 -6.63
CA LEU A 21 6.34 -8.63 -8.08
C LEU A 21 5.36 -7.64 -8.74
N LEU A 22 4.18 -7.45 -8.17
CA LEU A 22 3.19 -6.49 -8.65
C LEU A 22 3.70 -5.04 -8.58
N LEU A 23 4.41 -4.68 -7.52
CA LEU A 23 5.03 -3.37 -7.37
C LEU A 23 6.14 -3.15 -8.41
N LEU A 24 7.00 -4.14 -8.61
CA LEU A 24 8.02 -4.09 -9.67
C LEU A 24 7.36 -3.94 -11.05
N PHE A 25 6.28 -4.66 -11.31
CA PHE A 25 5.53 -4.53 -12.55
C PHE A 25 4.95 -3.11 -12.74
N GLY A 26 4.35 -2.53 -11.70
CA GLY A 26 3.84 -1.15 -11.75
C GLY A 26 4.92 -0.10 -12.03
N VAL A 27 6.12 -0.28 -11.47
CA VAL A 27 7.29 0.58 -11.74
C VAL A 27 7.76 0.41 -13.19
N MET A 28 7.84 -0.83 -13.69
CA MET A 28 8.27 -1.10 -15.06
C MET A 28 7.30 -0.52 -16.09
N VAL A 29 5.98 -0.64 -15.87
CA VAL A 29 4.95 -0.05 -16.73
C VAL A 29 5.07 1.48 -16.75
N SER A 30 5.24 2.09 -15.57
CA SER A 30 5.42 3.53 -15.46
C SER A 30 6.70 4.02 -16.15
N ALA A 31 7.79 3.25 -16.04
CA ALA A 31 9.06 3.54 -16.71
C ALA A 31 8.97 3.39 -18.24
N ALA A 32 8.20 2.41 -18.72
CA ALA A 32 7.95 2.22 -20.15
C ALA A 32 7.18 3.40 -20.75
N ALA A 33 6.12 3.88 -20.08
CA ALA A 33 5.37 5.06 -20.52
C ALA A 33 6.28 6.30 -20.65
N ILE A 34 7.14 6.54 -19.66
CA ILE A 34 8.11 7.65 -19.67
C ILE A 34 9.11 7.48 -20.81
N SER A 35 9.55 6.24 -21.10
CA SER A 35 10.47 5.95 -22.21
C SER A 35 9.87 6.25 -23.59
N GLU A 36 8.55 6.20 -23.73
CA GLU A 36 7.84 6.57 -24.97
C GLU A 36 7.56 8.10 -25.03
N GLY A 37 7.98 8.85 -24.02
CA GLY A 37 7.74 10.30 -23.92
C GLY A 37 6.29 10.65 -23.56
N VAL A 38 5.47 9.67 -23.18
CA VAL A 38 4.08 9.85 -22.79
C VAL A 38 4.00 9.92 -21.27
N PHE A 39 3.28 10.92 -20.75
CA PHE A 39 3.06 10.98 -19.31
C PHE A 39 2.10 9.84 -18.89
N PRO A 40 2.45 9.01 -17.89
CA PRO A 40 1.59 7.92 -17.42
C PRO A 40 0.33 8.52 -16.79
N LEU A 41 -0.76 8.56 -17.57
CA LEU A 41 -2.02 9.20 -17.18
C LEU A 41 -3.13 8.14 -17.05
N GLY A 42 -3.81 8.12 -15.90
CA GLY A 42 -4.89 7.19 -15.63
C GLY A 42 -4.42 5.87 -15.02
N CYS A 43 -4.46 4.77 -15.77
CA CYS A 43 -4.31 3.41 -15.26
C CYS A 43 -2.92 3.12 -14.67
N ASP A 44 -1.84 3.61 -15.29
CA ASP A 44 -0.47 3.30 -14.85
C ASP A 44 -0.16 3.91 -13.48
N LEU A 45 -0.60 5.15 -13.28
CA LEU A 45 -0.42 5.86 -12.01
C LEU A 45 -1.24 5.23 -10.88
N ILE A 46 -2.47 4.77 -11.20
CA ILE A 46 -3.34 4.07 -10.25
C ILE A 46 -2.74 2.71 -9.90
N LEU A 47 -2.22 1.96 -10.89
CA LEU A 47 -1.59 0.67 -10.68
C LEU A 47 -0.36 0.79 -9.77
N LEU A 48 0.47 1.81 -9.99
CA LEU A 48 1.62 2.11 -9.14
C LEU A 48 1.18 2.51 -7.71
N SER A 49 0.15 3.35 -7.59
CA SER A 49 -0.36 3.78 -6.29
C SER A 49 -0.94 2.62 -5.46
N VAL A 50 -1.76 1.77 -6.09
CA VAL A 50 -2.40 0.63 -5.43
C VAL A 50 -1.38 -0.45 -5.07
N SER A 51 -0.40 -0.71 -5.93
CA SER A 51 0.66 -1.69 -5.63
C SER A 51 1.51 -1.27 -4.43
N VAL A 52 1.87 0.00 -4.31
CA VAL A 52 2.57 0.56 -3.13
C VAL A 52 1.71 0.43 -1.87
N MET A 53 0.44 0.84 -1.94
CA MET A 53 -0.48 0.75 -0.80
C MET A 53 -0.67 -0.69 -0.32
N ALA A 54 -0.88 -1.63 -1.25
CA ALA A 54 -1.10 -3.04 -0.94
C ALA A 54 0.17 -3.69 -0.36
N PHE A 55 1.35 -3.33 -0.87
CA PHE A 55 2.63 -3.79 -0.33
C PHE A 55 2.83 -3.33 1.12
N CYS A 56 2.62 -2.05 1.41
CA CYS A 56 2.73 -1.51 2.77
C CYS A 56 1.73 -2.17 3.73
N ASN A 57 0.50 -2.41 3.29
CA ASN A 57 -0.53 -3.02 4.13
C ASN A 57 -0.22 -4.50 4.43
N ALA A 58 0.25 -5.25 3.42
CA ALA A 58 0.69 -6.63 3.61
C ALA A 58 1.88 -6.72 4.57
N TYR A 59 2.87 -5.83 4.43
CA TYR A 59 4.01 -5.78 5.35
C TYR A 59 3.61 -5.49 6.80
N LEU A 60 2.61 -4.62 7.01
CA LEU A 60 2.18 -4.20 8.35
C LEU A 60 1.21 -5.20 9.01
N TYR A 61 0.54 -6.04 8.24
CA TYR A 61 -0.42 -7.05 8.72
C TYR A 61 0.05 -7.92 9.90
N PRO A 62 1.26 -8.53 9.91
CA PRO A 62 1.71 -9.37 11.02
C PRO A 62 1.87 -8.57 12.33
N HIS A 63 2.23 -7.29 12.24
CA HIS A 63 2.33 -6.38 13.39
C HIS A 63 0.96 -5.98 13.96
N PHE A 64 -0.13 -6.17 13.20
CA PHE A 64 -1.51 -5.99 13.69
C PHE A 64 -2.12 -7.26 14.26
N LYS A 65 -1.60 -8.45 13.91
CA LYS A 65 -2.09 -9.72 14.45
C LYS A 65 -1.85 -9.83 15.96
N GLU A 66 -0.71 -9.32 16.41
CA GLU A 66 -0.38 -9.21 17.83
C GLU A 66 -1.04 -7.93 18.36
N ASN A 67 -2.17 -8.07 19.07
CA ASN A 67 -3.05 -6.99 19.54
C ASN A 67 -2.42 -6.15 20.69
N ASP A 68 -1.21 -5.67 20.48
CA ASP A 68 -0.44 -4.93 21.45
C ASP A 68 -0.81 -3.45 21.51
N LYS A 69 -0.53 -2.82 22.65
CA LYS A 69 -0.66 -1.37 22.86
C LYS A 69 0.09 -0.55 21.80
N ARG A 70 1.19 -1.09 21.25
CA ARG A 70 1.97 -0.45 20.18
C ARG A 70 1.17 -0.41 18.87
N SER A 71 0.48 -1.49 18.55
CA SER A 71 -0.33 -1.63 17.34
C SER A 71 -1.51 -0.66 17.32
N LYS A 72 -2.20 -0.49 18.47
CA LYS A 72 -3.26 0.52 18.64
C LYS A 72 -2.76 1.95 18.41
N ARG A 73 -1.60 2.31 18.97
CA ARG A 73 -1.00 3.64 18.82
C ARG A 73 -0.61 3.95 17.36
N ILE A 74 -0.08 2.97 16.63
CA ILE A 74 0.27 3.14 15.20
C ILE A 74 -0.98 3.39 14.37
N ARG A 75 -2.05 2.62 14.62
CA ARG A 75 -3.33 2.77 13.91
C ARG A 75 -4.01 4.11 14.20
N GLU A 76 -4.00 4.56 15.45
CA GLU A 76 -4.56 5.88 15.84
C GLU A 76 -3.81 7.02 15.14
N ARG A 77 -2.46 6.99 15.17
CA ARG A 77 -1.62 7.99 14.49
C ARG A 77 -1.80 7.95 12.97
N GLY A 78 -1.88 6.76 12.37
CA GLY A 78 -2.12 6.58 10.95
C GLY A 78 -3.47 7.18 10.52
N MET A 79 -4.56 6.85 11.22
CA MET A 79 -5.87 7.43 10.95
C MET A 79 -5.90 8.95 11.10
N PHE A 80 -5.24 9.49 12.13
CA PHE A 80 -5.19 10.94 12.35
C PHE A 80 -4.52 11.65 11.18
N ILE A 81 -3.34 11.17 10.75
CA ILE A 81 -2.60 11.76 9.63
C ILE A 81 -3.40 11.63 8.33
N SER A 82 -3.93 10.44 8.02
CA SER A 82 -4.75 10.21 6.82
C SER A 82 -5.99 11.10 6.77
N TYR A 83 -6.62 11.37 7.93
CA TYR A 83 -7.76 12.28 8.02
C TYR A 83 -7.41 13.70 7.58
N PHE A 84 -6.29 14.27 8.06
CA PHE A 84 -5.86 15.61 7.63
C PHE A 84 -5.49 15.67 6.15
N PHE A 85 -4.86 14.63 5.61
CA PHE A 85 -4.54 14.58 4.18
C PHE A 85 -5.81 14.58 3.32
N ILE A 86 -6.79 13.74 3.64
CA ILE A 86 -8.06 13.69 2.88
C ILE A 86 -8.81 15.01 2.98
N LEU A 87 -8.90 15.59 4.19
CA LEU A 87 -9.60 16.86 4.41
C LEU A 87 -8.91 18.01 3.67
N GLY A 88 -7.58 18.03 3.66
CA GLY A 88 -6.77 18.98 2.89
C GLY A 88 -6.99 18.83 1.38
N PHE A 89 -6.91 17.60 0.84
CA PHE A 89 -7.17 17.35 -0.57
C PHE A 89 -8.59 17.76 -0.98
N MET A 90 -9.61 17.40 -0.21
CA MET A 90 -11.00 17.78 -0.48
C MET A 90 -11.20 19.31 -0.47
N SER A 91 -10.58 20.00 0.49
CA SER A 91 -10.68 21.47 0.59
C SER A 91 -9.97 22.17 -0.56
N LEU A 92 -8.79 21.69 -0.97
CA LEU A 92 -8.06 22.22 -2.12
C LEU A 92 -8.81 21.98 -3.43
N LEU A 93 -9.42 20.81 -3.59
CA LEU A 93 -10.19 20.47 -4.79
C LEU A 93 -11.46 21.34 -4.91
N MET A 94 -12.11 21.66 -3.79
CA MET A 94 -13.23 22.63 -3.76
C MET A 94 -12.81 24.08 -4.01
N LEU A 95 -11.58 24.48 -3.69
CA LEU A 95 -11.10 25.85 -3.89
C LEU A 95 -10.50 26.07 -5.28
N GLY A 96 -9.91 25.02 -5.88
CA GLY A 96 -9.29 25.06 -7.20
C GLY A 96 -10.24 24.76 -8.36
N PHE A 97 -11.48 24.33 -8.08
CA PHE A 97 -12.57 24.13 -9.03
C PHE A 97 -13.66 25.17 -8.81
#